data_AF-G8RWL6-F1
#
_entry.id   AF-G8RWL6-F1
#
_cell.length_a   1.000
_cell.length_b   1.000
_cell.length_c   1.000
_cell.angle_alpha   90.00
_cell.angle_beta   90.00
_cell.angle_gamma   90.00
#
_symmetry.space_group_name_H-M   'P 1'
#
loop_
_entity.id
_entity.type
_entity.pdbx_description
1 polymer ?
#
loop_
_entity_poly.entity_id
_entity_poly.type
_entity_poly.pdbx_seq_one_letter_code
_entity_poly.pdbx_strand_id
1 'polypeptide(L)'
;MAADDRQPAFEQWLRGLNALTASADAARQWRERRYEFAYRLGEKLVGQTATHPAVVGSAVYGIWLRWGLLYVGQTNEASRRLRDLPVGESHHLANTFPPEIWDRVVVIDWPSLTEAEAALAQLDQATIGLAIEHRLQVRVQPLANASRRTKGGGWRDIDRNKSRSRGARAAEAIGELAHEVDRLWDIAAVREPGSEPLPAAVRSVRPGDLLGHEHAV
;
A
#
# COMPACT_ATOMS: atom_id res chain seq x y z
N MET A 1 9.73 15.02 -32.70
CA MET A 1 9.57 14.84 -31.24
C MET A 1 8.17 15.29 -30.91
N ALA A 2 7.28 14.39 -30.46
CA ALA A 2 6.02 14.81 -29.88
C ALA A 2 6.33 15.71 -28.68
N ALA A 3 5.61 16.82 -28.52
CA ALA A 3 5.68 17.60 -27.30
C ALA A 3 5.40 16.65 -26.12
N ASP A 4 6.19 16.74 -25.05
CA ASP A 4 5.89 15.97 -23.86
C ASP A 4 4.65 16.59 -23.20
N ASP A 5 3.48 16.03 -23.49
CA ASP A 5 2.17 16.50 -23.00
C ASP A 5 2.09 16.54 -21.46
N ARG A 6 3.10 15.99 -20.74
CA ARG A 6 3.21 16.03 -19.28
C ARG A 6 3.90 17.29 -18.75
N GLN A 7 4.65 18.02 -19.59
CA GLN A 7 5.40 19.20 -19.18
C GLN A 7 4.51 20.29 -18.55
N PRO A 8 3.34 20.65 -19.12
CA PRO A 8 2.46 21.64 -18.49
C PRO A 8 1.94 21.22 -17.12
N ALA A 9 1.63 19.92 -16.95
CA ALA A 9 1.17 19.37 -15.67
C ALA A 9 2.28 19.39 -14.61
N PHE A 10 3.52 19.04 -15.01
CA PHE A 10 4.69 19.13 -14.14
C PHE A 10 4.94 20.57 -13.67
N GLU A 11 4.85 21.55 -14.57
CA GLU A 11 5.01 22.96 -14.22
C GLU A 11 3.90 23.46 -13.29
N GLN A 12 2.65 23.01 -13.49
CA GLN A 12 1.55 23.33 -12.58
C GLN A 12 1.81 22.77 -11.18
N TRP A 13 2.22 21.51 -11.08
CA TRP A 13 2.61 20.89 -9.81
C TRP A 13 3.73 21.65 -9.12
N LEU A 14 4.80 21.97 -9.86
CA LEU A 14 5.95 22.70 -9.33
C LEU A 14 5.57 24.09 -8.81
N ARG A 15 4.73 24.84 -9.55
CA ARG A 15 4.22 26.15 -9.11
C ARG A 15 3.41 26.03 -7.82
N GLY A 16 2.52 25.05 -7.74
CA GLY A 16 1.71 24.81 -6.55
C GLY A 16 2.57 24.48 -5.33
N LEU A 17 3.56 23.58 -5.49
CA LEU A 17 4.47 23.23 -4.41
C LEU A 17 5.30 24.44 -3.94
N ASN A 18 5.84 25.21 -4.87
CA ASN A 18 6.58 26.43 -4.53
C ASN A 18 5.71 27.45 -3.78
N ALA A 19 4.43 27.58 -4.13
CA ALA A 19 3.50 28.45 -3.40
C ALA A 19 3.25 27.96 -1.97
N LEU A 20 3.06 26.65 -1.79
CA LEU A 20 2.86 26.02 -0.47
C LEU A 20 4.10 26.12 0.43
N THR A 21 5.28 26.32 -0.14
CA THR A 21 6.56 26.36 0.60
C THR A 21 7.33 27.67 0.39
N ALA A 22 6.65 28.77 0.01
CA ALA A 22 7.30 30.03 -0.35
C ALA A 22 7.96 30.76 0.84
N SER A 23 7.59 30.41 2.07
CA SER A 23 8.15 30.95 3.31
C SER A 23 8.35 29.84 4.35
N ALA A 24 9.13 30.11 5.39
CA ALA A 24 9.33 29.17 6.49
C ALA A 24 8.01 28.80 7.20
N ASP A 25 7.09 29.76 7.32
CA ASP A 25 5.78 29.54 7.92
C ASP A 25 4.87 28.71 7.00
N ALA A 26 4.81 29.04 5.70
CA ALA A 26 4.06 28.25 4.72
C ALA A 26 4.57 26.80 4.67
N ALA A 27 5.89 26.60 4.65
CA ALA A 27 6.50 25.27 4.69
C ALA A 27 6.18 24.50 5.98
N ARG A 28 6.09 25.18 7.14
CA ARG A 28 5.66 24.58 8.41
C ARG A 28 4.21 24.10 8.32
N GLN A 29 3.30 24.97 7.87
CA GLN A 29 1.88 24.64 7.71
C GLN A 29 1.68 23.49 6.71
N TRP A 30 2.41 23.51 5.61
CA TRP A 30 2.40 22.41 4.63
C TRP A 30 2.81 21.08 5.25
N ARG A 31 3.91 21.08 6.01
CA ARG A 31 4.40 19.89 6.73
C ARG A 31 3.35 19.35 7.71
N GLU A 32 2.74 20.24 8.49
CA GLU A 32 1.71 19.89 9.47
C GLU A 32 0.47 19.30 8.80
N ARG A 33 -0.05 19.96 7.75
CA ARG A 33 -1.20 19.46 6.98
C ARG A 33 -0.93 18.08 6.37
N ARG A 34 0.24 17.89 5.75
CA ARG A 34 0.63 16.59 5.18
C ARG A 34 0.75 15.50 6.24
N TYR A 35 1.31 15.83 7.40
CA TYR A 35 1.40 14.88 8.50
C TYR A 35 0.01 14.54 9.08
N GLU A 36 -0.88 15.52 9.25
CA GLU A 36 -2.24 15.28 9.73
C GLU A 36 -3.01 14.35 8.80
N PHE A 37 -2.92 14.57 7.49
CA PHE A 37 -3.48 13.65 6.49
C PHE A 37 -2.89 12.24 6.62
N ALA A 38 -1.56 12.13 6.65
CA ALA A 38 -0.86 10.85 6.76
C ALA A 38 -1.22 10.10 8.05
N TYR A 39 -1.31 10.80 9.18
CA TYR A 39 -1.71 10.26 10.47
C TYR A 39 -3.14 9.71 10.44
N ARG A 40 -4.11 10.49 9.94
CA ARG A 40 -5.51 10.05 9.81
C ARG A 40 -5.62 8.82 8.89
N LEU A 41 -4.87 8.80 7.79
CA LEU A 41 -4.82 7.63 6.91
C LEU A 41 -4.23 6.42 7.63
N GLY A 42 -3.11 6.58 8.33
CA GLY A 42 -2.51 5.53 9.15
C GLY A 42 -3.50 4.94 10.15
N GLU A 43 -4.25 5.78 10.87
CA GLU A 43 -5.28 5.33 11.80
C GLU A 43 -6.41 4.55 11.12
N LYS A 44 -6.84 4.94 9.91
CA LYS A 44 -7.82 4.15 9.14
C LYS A 44 -7.27 2.79 8.70
N LEU A 45 -5.97 2.71 8.42
CA LEU A 45 -5.31 1.48 7.97
C LEU A 45 -5.14 0.45 9.10
N VAL A 46 -4.89 0.87 10.34
CA VAL A 46 -4.58 -0.08 11.43
C VAL A 46 -5.39 0.08 12.70
N GLY A 47 -5.97 1.24 12.95
CA GLY A 47 -6.70 1.53 14.19
C GLY A 47 -7.98 0.70 14.29
N GLN A 48 -8.35 0.31 15.50
CA GLN A 48 -9.60 -0.40 15.75
C GLN A 48 -10.81 0.43 15.28
N THR A 49 -11.79 -0.23 14.68
CA THR A 49 -13.08 0.38 14.29
C THR A 49 -14.23 -0.41 14.90
N ALA A 50 -15.46 0.06 14.73
CA ALA A 50 -16.65 -0.66 15.19
C ALA A 50 -16.79 -2.07 14.57
N THR A 51 -16.24 -2.27 13.37
CA THR A 51 -16.42 -3.51 12.59
C THR A 51 -15.13 -4.29 12.37
N HIS A 52 -13.97 -3.70 12.66
CA HIS A 52 -12.66 -4.33 12.43
C HIS A 52 -11.76 -4.16 13.66
N PRO A 53 -11.10 -5.23 14.13
CA PRO A 53 -10.08 -5.14 15.18
C PRO A 53 -8.87 -4.32 14.70
N ALA A 54 -8.05 -3.85 15.62
CA ALA A 54 -6.78 -3.21 15.26
C ALA A 54 -5.87 -4.21 14.52
N VAL A 55 -5.20 -3.75 13.46
CA VAL A 55 -4.26 -4.58 12.70
C VAL A 55 -2.91 -4.54 13.40
N VAL A 56 -2.47 -5.70 13.89
CA VAL A 56 -1.25 -5.89 14.67
C VAL A 56 -0.41 -7.02 14.07
N GLY A 57 0.91 -7.02 14.31
CA GLY A 57 1.76 -8.09 13.81
C GLY A 57 1.88 -8.09 12.28
N SER A 58 1.67 -9.22 11.62
CA SER A 58 1.89 -9.33 10.18
C SER A 58 0.68 -8.95 9.34
N ALA A 59 0.94 -8.28 8.22
CA ALA A 59 -0.08 -7.98 7.22
C ALA A 59 0.53 -7.98 5.82
N VAL A 60 -0.32 -8.19 4.82
CA VAL A 60 -0.02 -7.87 3.42
C VAL A 60 -0.88 -6.70 2.98
N TYR A 61 -0.36 -5.83 2.13
CA TYR A 61 -1.06 -4.62 1.71
C TYR A 61 -0.76 -4.28 0.26
N GLY A 62 -1.72 -3.57 -0.36
CA GLY A 62 -1.64 -3.06 -1.73
C GLY A 62 -2.02 -1.59 -1.80
N ILE A 63 -1.46 -0.87 -2.76
CA ILE A 63 -1.75 0.53 -3.01
C ILE A 63 -2.08 0.72 -4.48
N TRP A 64 -3.21 1.36 -4.77
CA TRP A 64 -3.67 1.68 -6.12
C TRP A 64 -3.55 3.17 -6.38
N LEU A 65 -3.24 3.49 -7.63
CA LEU A 65 -3.58 4.76 -8.24
C LEU A 65 -4.86 4.58 -9.06
N ARG A 66 -5.44 5.68 -9.55
CA ARG A 66 -6.68 5.63 -10.34
C ARG A 66 -6.61 4.69 -11.56
N TRP A 67 -5.43 4.52 -12.15
CA TRP A 67 -5.25 3.64 -13.31
C TRP A 67 -5.13 2.15 -12.93
N GLY A 68 -4.73 1.83 -11.70
CA GLY A 68 -4.46 0.46 -11.29
C GLY A 68 -3.49 0.31 -10.13
N LEU A 69 -3.13 -0.94 -9.87
CA LEU A 69 -2.31 -1.35 -8.73
C LEU A 69 -0.86 -0.90 -8.90
N LEU A 70 -0.41 -0.07 -7.96
CA LEU A 70 0.92 0.51 -7.94
C LEU A 70 1.91 -0.38 -7.21
N TYR A 71 1.55 -0.90 -6.04
CA TYR A 71 2.50 -1.56 -5.14
C TYR A 71 1.83 -2.66 -4.31
N VAL A 72 2.57 -3.73 -4.03
CA VAL A 72 2.24 -4.78 -3.05
C VAL A 72 3.42 -4.94 -2.10
N GLY A 73 3.14 -4.99 -0.80
CA GLY A 73 4.16 -5.24 0.22
C GLY A 73 3.63 -6.06 1.39
N GLN A 74 4.54 -6.59 2.20
CA GLN A 74 4.22 -7.22 3.49
C GLN A 74 4.95 -6.54 4.65
N THR A 75 4.49 -6.82 5.86
CA THR A 75 5.16 -6.41 7.10
C THR A 75 4.91 -7.42 8.20
N ASN A 76 5.78 -7.42 9.21
CA ASN A 76 5.64 -8.11 10.50
C ASN A 76 5.30 -7.15 11.67
N GLU A 77 5.20 -5.85 11.40
CA GLU A 77 4.89 -4.80 12.38
C GLU A 77 3.84 -3.83 11.79
N ALA A 78 2.67 -4.35 11.44
CA ALA A 78 1.61 -3.65 10.74
C ALA A 78 1.27 -2.31 11.38
N SER A 79 1.10 -2.28 12.70
CA SER A 79 0.72 -1.06 13.43
C SER A 79 1.71 0.08 13.25
N ARG A 80 3.02 -0.21 13.16
CA ARG A 80 4.04 0.81 12.89
C ARG A 80 4.15 1.07 11.38
N ARG A 81 4.38 0.01 10.61
CA ARG A 81 4.68 0.10 9.18
C ARG A 81 3.59 0.80 8.38
N LEU A 82 2.32 0.49 8.65
CA LEU A 82 1.19 1.05 7.91
C LEU A 82 0.81 2.45 8.38
N ARG A 83 1.14 2.83 9.63
CA ARG A 83 1.07 4.24 10.10
C ARG A 83 2.12 5.12 9.44
N ASP A 84 3.34 4.59 9.29
CA ASP A 84 4.47 5.32 8.67
C ASP A 84 4.39 5.33 7.13
N LEU A 85 3.57 4.46 6.54
CA LEU A 85 3.47 4.27 5.09
C LEU A 85 3.03 5.55 4.35
N PRO A 86 1.97 6.26 4.77
CA PRO A 86 1.60 7.56 4.18
C PRO A 86 2.62 8.67 4.47
N VAL A 87 3.36 8.59 5.57
CA VAL A 87 4.38 9.58 5.93
C VAL A 87 5.57 9.52 4.95
N GLY A 88 5.91 8.32 4.48
CA GLY A 88 7.02 8.08 3.55
C GLY A 88 8.36 7.78 4.20
N GLU A 89 8.41 7.65 5.52
CA GLU A 89 9.60 7.21 6.27
C GLU A 89 9.89 5.72 6.04
N SER A 90 8.83 4.95 5.86
CA SER A 90 8.91 3.50 5.74
C SER A 90 9.29 3.04 4.32
N HIS A 91 8.81 3.73 3.29
CA HIS A 91 9.07 3.36 1.90
C HIS A 91 9.12 4.60 1.03
N HIS A 92 10.07 4.64 0.09
CA HIS A 92 10.16 5.73 -0.89
C HIS A 92 8.94 5.85 -1.82
N LEU A 93 7.93 4.99 -1.67
CA LEU A 93 6.72 5.01 -2.50
C LEU A 93 5.96 6.31 -2.29
N ALA A 94 5.67 6.68 -1.04
CA ALA A 94 4.96 7.92 -0.70
C ALA A 94 5.76 9.19 -1.05
N ASN A 95 7.07 9.07 -1.27
CA ASN A 95 7.89 10.20 -1.73
C ASN A 95 7.79 10.41 -3.26
N THR A 96 7.47 9.34 -4.00
CA THR A 96 7.31 9.40 -5.47
C THR A 96 5.85 9.57 -5.87
N PHE A 97 4.97 8.81 -5.23
CA PHE A 97 3.53 8.83 -5.39
C PHE A 97 2.92 9.16 -4.03
N PRO A 98 2.70 10.44 -3.72
CA PRO A 98 2.23 10.87 -2.41
C PRO A 98 0.84 10.28 -2.07
N PRO A 99 0.54 10.02 -0.80
CA PRO A 99 -0.68 9.31 -0.41
C PRO A 99 -1.97 10.04 -0.77
N GLU A 100 -1.91 11.36 -0.98
CA GLU A 100 -3.02 12.19 -1.43
C GLU A 100 -3.50 11.82 -2.85
N ILE A 101 -2.68 11.13 -3.66
CA ILE A 101 -3.07 10.64 -5.00
C ILE A 101 -3.38 9.14 -5.05
N TRP A 102 -3.29 8.44 -3.92
CA TRP A 102 -3.67 7.03 -3.85
C TRP A 102 -5.18 6.91 -3.94
N ASP A 103 -5.65 6.03 -4.81
CA ASP A 103 -7.06 5.76 -4.99
C ASP A 103 -7.58 4.83 -3.90
N ARG A 104 -6.80 3.79 -3.60
CA ARG A 104 -7.17 2.74 -2.64
C ARG A 104 -5.94 2.16 -1.96
N VAL A 105 -6.12 1.78 -0.70
CA VAL A 105 -5.19 0.95 0.04
C VAL A 105 -5.94 -0.27 0.59
N VAL A 106 -5.46 -1.46 0.26
CA VAL A 106 -5.98 -2.73 0.81
C VAL A 106 -4.99 -3.25 1.84
N VAL A 107 -5.48 -3.72 2.97
CA VAL A 107 -4.69 -4.40 4.02
C VAL A 107 -5.40 -5.70 4.38
N ILE A 108 -4.65 -6.79 4.41
CA ILE A 108 -5.12 -8.11 4.86
C ILE A 108 -4.27 -8.55 6.05
N ASP A 109 -4.92 -8.65 7.21
CA ASP A 109 -4.41 -9.24 8.44
C ASP A 109 -4.44 -10.77 8.32
N TRP A 110 -3.59 -11.29 7.44
CA TRP A 110 -3.59 -12.71 7.08
C TRP A 110 -3.39 -13.66 8.29
N PRO A 111 -2.67 -13.33 9.38
CA PRO A 111 -2.58 -14.21 10.53
C PRO A 111 -3.91 -14.45 11.24
N SER A 112 -4.91 -13.57 11.06
CA SER A 112 -6.25 -13.73 11.63
C SER A 112 -7.15 -14.70 10.84
N LEU A 113 -6.70 -15.17 9.67
CA LEU A 113 -7.43 -16.12 8.84
C LEU A 113 -7.29 -17.54 9.40
N THR A 114 -8.33 -18.34 9.26
CA THR A 114 -8.36 -19.74 9.72
C THR A 114 -7.29 -20.59 9.04
N GLU A 115 -7.02 -20.34 7.76
CA GLU A 115 -6.04 -21.03 6.92
C GLU A 115 -4.59 -20.76 7.36
N ALA A 116 -4.38 -19.70 8.16
CA ALA A 116 -3.04 -19.34 8.64
C ALA A 116 -2.48 -20.37 9.62
N GLU A 117 -3.33 -21.10 10.36
CA GLU A 117 -2.91 -22.09 11.36
C GLU A 117 -2.03 -23.19 10.73
N ALA A 118 -2.47 -23.76 9.61
CA ALA A 118 -1.74 -24.82 8.91
C ALA A 118 -0.39 -24.35 8.34
N ALA A 119 -0.32 -23.08 7.91
CA ALA A 119 0.92 -22.49 7.42
C ALA A 119 1.89 -22.19 8.57
N LEU A 120 1.38 -21.66 9.69
CA LEU A 120 2.17 -21.34 10.89
C LEU A 120 2.73 -22.59 11.59
N ALA A 121 2.08 -23.75 11.42
CA ALA A 121 2.62 -25.02 11.89
C ALA A 121 3.92 -25.45 11.16
N GLN A 122 4.19 -24.90 9.97
CA GLN A 122 5.30 -25.33 9.11
C GLN A 122 6.36 -24.24 8.91
N LEU A 123 5.97 -22.97 8.97
CA LEU A 123 6.81 -21.84 8.60
C LEU A 123 6.67 -20.72 9.62
N ASP A 124 7.73 -19.94 9.79
CA ASP A 124 7.66 -18.71 10.58
C ASP A 124 6.81 -17.65 9.88
N GLN A 125 6.19 -16.78 10.67
CA GLN A 125 5.27 -15.73 10.21
C GLN A 125 5.91 -14.78 9.17
N ALA A 126 7.20 -14.48 9.29
CA ALA A 126 7.88 -13.61 8.35
C ALA A 126 8.12 -14.30 6.99
N THR A 127 8.39 -15.60 7.00
CA THR A 127 8.50 -16.42 5.78
C THR A 127 7.15 -16.54 5.07
N ILE A 128 6.05 -16.74 5.82
CA ILE A 128 4.69 -16.77 5.26
C ILE A 128 4.34 -15.42 4.63
N GLY A 129 4.59 -14.30 5.32
CA GLY A 129 4.34 -12.96 4.77
C GLY A 129 5.08 -12.72 3.45
N LEU A 130 6.36 -13.12 3.37
CA LEU A 130 7.14 -13.05 2.12
C LEU A 130 6.60 -13.97 1.02
N ALA A 131 6.08 -15.13 1.37
CA ALA A 131 5.48 -16.07 0.42
C ALA A 131 4.18 -15.49 -0.18
N ILE A 132 3.31 -14.92 0.66
CA ILE A 132 2.10 -14.21 0.23
C ILE A 132 2.46 -13.04 -0.69
N GLU A 133 3.39 -12.18 -0.26
CA GLU A 133 3.86 -11.03 -1.05
C GLU A 133 4.37 -11.48 -2.42
N HIS A 134 5.19 -12.53 -2.46
CA HIS A 134 5.74 -13.05 -3.70
C HIS A 134 4.63 -13.52 -4.65
N ARG A 135 3.69 -14.33 -4.16
CA ARG A 135 2.58 -14.86 -4.96
C ARG A 135 1.72 -13.74 -5.53
N LEU A 136 1.32 -12.78 -4.70
CA LEU A 136 0.57 -11.62 -5.16
C LEU A 136 1.37 -10.86 -6.23
N GLN A 137 2.63 -10.53 -5.97
CA GLN A 137 3.46 -9.80 -6.95
C GLN A 137 3.66 -10.55 -8.28
N VAL A 138 3.66 -11.89 -8.28
CA VAL A 138 3.67 -12.70 -9.51
C VAL A 138 2.31 -12.61 -10.22
N ARG A 139 1.21 -12.73 -9.49
CA ARG A 139 -0.16 -12.72 -10.02
C ARG A 139 -0.56 -11.37 -10.62
N VAL A 140 -0.31 -10.28 -9.88
CA VAL A 140 -0.87 -8.95 -10.19
C VAL A 140 0.16 -7.97 -10.76
N GLN A 141 1.44 -8.32 -10.76
CA GLN A 141 2.56 -7.57 -11.38
C GLN A 141 2.51 -6.04 -11.15
N PRO A 142 2.48 -5.58 -9.90
CA PRO A 142 2.29 -4.16 -9.59
C PRO A 142 3.47 -3.32 -10.09
N LEU A 143 3.21 -2.14 -10.67
CA LEU A 143 4.21 -1.32 -11.38
C LEU A 143 5.50 -1.10 -10.57
N ALA A 144 5.37 -0.67 -9.30
CA ALA A 144 6.50 -0.33 -8.46
C ALA A 144 7.31 -1.54 -7.98
N ASN A 145 6.74 -2.75 -8.01
CA ASN A 145 7.48 -3.98 -7.73
C ASN A 145 7.94 -4.69 -9.02
N ALA A 146 7.45 -4.32 -10.21
CA ALA A 146 7.79 -4.96 -11.48
C ALA A 146 9.18 -4.57 -12.00
N SER A 147 9.75 -3.45 -11.53
CA SER A 147 11.04 -2.96 -11.97
C SER A 147 11.93 -2.51 -10.81
N ARG A 148 13.25 -2.44 -11.05
CA ARG A 148 14.23 -1.91 -10.10
C ARG A 148 15.10 -0.83 -10.73
N ARG A 149 15.56 0.10 -9.90
CA ARG A 149 16.50 1.16 -10.29
C ARG A 149 17.82 0.55 -10.76
N THR A 150 18.39 1.11 -11.82
CA THR A 150 19.74 0.79 -12.31
C THR A 150 20.74 1.81 -11.81
N LYS A 151 22.04 1.45 -11.82
CA LYS A 151 23.12 2.37 -11.44
C LYS A 151 23.22 3.61 -12.35
N GLY A 152 22.70 3.53 -13.57
CA GLY A 152 22.68 4.63 -14.54
C GLY A 152 21.45 5.53 -14.45
N GLY A 153 20.63 5.42 -13.39
CA GLY A 153 19.43 6.25 -13.22
C GLY A 153 18.21 5.79 -14.02
N GLY A 154 18.26 4.59 -14.61
CA GLY A 154 17.14 3.98 -15.33
C GLY A 154 16.37 2.95 -14.50
N TRP A 155 15.49 2.22 -15.18
CA TRP A 155 14.73 1.11 -14.62
C TRP A 155 14.96 -0.16 -15.42
N ARG A 156 14.86 -1.32 -14.76
CA ARG A 156 14.91 -2.63 -15.42
C ARG A 156 13.86 -3.54 -14.81
N ASP A 157 13.17 -4.28 -15.67
CA ASP A 157 12.18 -5.26 -15.27
C ASP A 157 12.79 -6.39 -14.43
N ILE A 158 11.96 -6.92 -13.54
CA ILE A 158 12.23 -8.05 -12.66
C ILE A 158 11.44 -9.24 -13.19
N ASP A 159 12.15 -10.29 -13.60
CA ASP A 159 11.56 -11.59 -13.88
C ASP A 159 11.27 -12.31 -12.56
N ARG A 160 10.04 -12.15 -12.06
CA ARG A 160 9.61 -12.68 -10.76
C ARG A 160 9.43 -14.19 -10.77
N ASN A 161 9.13 -14.78 -11.93
CA ASN A 161 8.97 -16.24 -12.08
C ASN A 161 10.29 -16.99 -11.85
N LYS A 162 11.44 -16.32 -12.00
CA LYS A 162 12.77 -16.88 -11.72
C LYS A 162 13.30 -16.53 -10.33
N SER A 163 12.49 -15.92 -9.47
CA SER A 163 12.90 -15.55 -8.11
C SER A 163 13.28 -16.79 -7.30
N ARG A 164 14.42 -16.73 -6.61
CA ARG A 164 14.85 -17.75 -5.64
C ARG A 164 14.85 -17.22 -4.21
N SER A 165 14.10 -16.14 -3.96
CA SER A 165 13.95 -15.53 -2.64
C SER A 165 13.32 -16.50 -1.64
N ARG A 166 13.44 -16.22 -0.35
CA ARG A 166 12.80 -17.02 0.72
C ARG A 166 11.29 -17.15 0.48
N GLY A 167 10.61 -16.05 0.14
CA GLY A 167 9.19 -16.06 -0.20
C GLY A 167 8.86 -16.94 -1.42
N ALA A 168 9.66 -16.87 -2.48
CA ALA A 168 9.45 -17.71 -3.67
C ALA A 168 9.57 -19.21 -3.38
N ARG A 169 10.51 -19.61 -2.52
CA ARG A 169 10.69 -21.01 -2.12
C ARG A 169 9.56 -21.52 -1.22
N ALA A 170 8.95 -20.64 -0.43
CA ALA A 170 7.87 -20.98 0.50
C ALA A 170 6.47 -20.83 -0.10
N ALA A 171 6.34 -20.26 -1.31
CA ALA A 171 5.07 -19.93 -1.94
C ALA A 171 4.11 -21.13 -2.14
N GLU A 172 4.65 -22.32 -2.41
CA GLU A 172 3.84 -23.53 -2.59
C GLU A 172 3.35 -24.12 -1.26
N ALA A 173 4.06 -23.88 -0.16
CA ALA A 173 3.74 -24.43 1.16
C ALA A 173 2.55 -23.73 1.85
N ILE A 174 2.05 -22.63 1.29
CA ILE A 174 0.98 -21.81 1.87
C ILE A 174 -0.32 -21.86 1.03
N GLY A 175 -0.54 -22.95 0.27
CA GLY A 175 -1.58 -23.04 -0.77
C GLY A 175 -2.97 -22.54 -0.37
N GLU A 176 -3.57 -23.10 0.68
CA GLU A 176 -4.92 -22.72 1.16
C GLU A 176 -4.96 -21.26 1.63
N LEU A 177 -3.99 -20.85 2.46
CA LEU A 177 -3.87 -19.46 2.92
C LEU A 177 -3.72 -18.49 1.74
N ALA A 178 -2.94 -18.86 0.73
CA ALA A 178 -2.75 -18.04 -0.45
C ALA A 178 -4.04 -17.93 -1.28
N HIS A 179 -4.80 -19.00 -1.40
CA HIS A 179 -6.10 -18.98 -2.08
C HIS A 179 -7.07 -18.03 -1.39
N GLU A 180 -7.16 -18.11 -0.06
CA GLU A 180 -8.04 -17.22 0.72
C GLU A 180 -7.57 -15.76 0.64
N VAL A 181 -6.26 -15.50 0.74
CA VAL A 181 -5.72 -14.16 0.54
C VAL A 181 -6.03 -13.62 -0.87
N ASP A 182 -5.91 -14.45 -1.92
CA ASP A 182 -6.24 -14.05 -3.28
C ASP A 182 -7.73 -13.68 -3.42
N ARG A 183 -8.63 -14.49 -2.84
CA ARG A 183 -10.07 -14.23 -2.82
C ARG A 183 -10.40 -12.90 -2.12
N LEU A 184 -9.85 -12.70 -0.93
CA LEU A 184 -10.05 -11.48 -0.13
C LEU A 184 -9.48 -10.24 -0.82
N TRP A 185 -8.32 -10.39 -1.47
CA TRP A 185 -7.69 -9.33 -2.25
C TRP A 185 -8.59 -8.88 -3.40
N ASP A 186 -9.13 -9.82 -4.17
CA ASP A 186 -9.94 -9.52 -5.35
C ASP A 186 -11.26 -8.82 -4.95
N ILE A 187 -11.89 -9.24 -3.86
CA ILE A 187 -13.07 -8.56 -3.29
C ILE A 187 -12.72 -7.13 -2.86
N ALA A 188 -11.61 -6.96 -2.14
CA ALA A 188 -11.22 -5.66 -1.60
C ALA A 188 -10.75 -4.67 -2.66
N ALA A 189 -10.16 -5.16 -3.75
CA ALA A 189 -9.62 -4.37 -4.86
C ALA A 189 -10.70 -3.63 -5.66
N VAL A 190 -11.90 -4.19 -5.74
CA VAL A 190 -13.02 -3.63 -6.52
C VAL A 190 -14.14 -3.07 -5.64
N ARG A 191 -13.94 -3.01 -4.32
CA ARG A 191 -14.97 -2.58 -3.37
C ARG A 191 -15.34 -1.11 -3.54
N GLU A 192 -16.63 -0.79 -3.60
CA GLU A 192 -17.13 0.58 -3.68
C GLU A 192 -17.92 0.99 -2.43
N PRO A 193 -18.17 2.30 -2.23
CA PRO A 193 -19.12 2.75 -1.22
C PRO A 193 -20.48 2.07 -1.38
N GLY A 194 -21.04 1.55 -0.29
CA GLY A 194 -22.32 0.81 -0.31
C GLY A 194 -22.20 -0.68 -0.64
N SER A 195 -21.03 -1.19 -1.03
CA SER A 195 -20.80 -2.64 -1.14
C SER A 195 -20.93 -3.32 0.23
N GLU A 196 -21.17 -4.63 0.20
CA GLU A 196 -21.22 -5.49 1.39
C GLU A 196 -20.00 -5.26 2.32
N PRO A 197 -20.19 -5.45 3.64
CA PRO A 197 -19.09 -5.38 4.59
C PRO A 197 -17.97 -6.35 4.22
N LEU A 198 -16.72 -5.89 4.36
CA LEU A 198 -15.57 -6.78 4.22
C LEU A 198 -15.46 -7.70 5.45
N PRO A 199 -14.85 -8.89 5.28
CA PRO A 199 -14.43 -9.70 6.41
C PRO A 199 -13.51 -8.92 7.35
N ALA A 200 -13.58 -9.20 8.65
CA ALA A 200 -12.87 -8.44 9.69
C ALA A 200 -11.34 -8.38 9.50
N ALA A 201 -10.76 -9.37 8.80
CA ALA A 201 -9.35 -9.44 8.46
C ALA A 201 -8.91 -8.45 7.35
N VAL A 202 -9.85 -7.79 6.67
CA VAL A 202 -9.58 -7.01 5.46
C VAL A 202 -10.03 -5.56 5.59
N ARG A 203 -9.16 -4.64 5.20
CA ARG A 203 -9.47 -3.22 5.09
C ARG A 203 -9.29 -2.76 3.66
N SER A 204 -10.22 -1.94 3.19
CA SER A 204 -10.12 -1.22 1.92
C SER A 204 -10.45 0.24 2.19
N VAL A 205 -9.42 1.09 2.18
CA VAL A 205 -9.51 2.51 2.52
C VAL A 205 -9.27 3.33 1.27
N ARG A 206 -10.10 4.35 1.04
CA ARG A 206 -9.92 5.35 -0.02
C ARG A 206 -9.34 6.62 0.57
N PRO A 207 -8.05 6.94 0.34
CA PRO A 207 -7.42 8.14 0.90
C PRO A 207 -8.12 9.45 0.52
N GLY A 208 -8.74 9.50 -0.66
CA GLY A 208 -9.53 10.65 -1.11
C GLY A 208 -10.68 11.04 -0.18
N ASP A 209 -11.26 10.09 0.54
CA ASP A 209 -12.36 10.36 1.50
C ASP A 209 -11.88 11.23 2.67
N LEU A 210 -10.58 11.22 2.98
CA LEU A 210 -9.98 12.02 4.05
C LEU A 210 -9.67 13.46 3.62
N LEU A 211 -9.59 13.72 2.31
CA LEU A 211 -9.35 15.06 1.76
C LEU A 211 -10.62 15.93 1.80
N GLY A 212 -11.80 15.32 1.69
CA GLY A 212 -13.09 16.03 1.68
C GLY A 212 -13.51 16.65 3.04
N HIS A 213 -12.82 16.31 4.12
CA HIS A 213 -13.10 16.84 5.46
C HIS A 213 -12.41 18.19 5.76
N GLU A 214 -11.64 18.76 4.83
CA GLU A 214 -10.90 20.01 5.02
C GLU A 214 -11.70 21.30 4.73
N HIS A 215 -13.02 21.20 4.51
CA HIS A 215 -13.91 22.35 4.24
C HIS A 215 -15.07 22.53 5.24
N ALA A 216 -15.00 21.88 6.40
CA ALA A 216 -16.02 22.02 7.46
C ALA A 216 -15.44 22.65 8.73
N VAL A 217 -15.00 23.91 8.63
CA VAL A 217 -14.92 24.88 9.74
C VAL A 217 -15.25 26.27 9.21
#